data_AF-A0A534RE58-F1
#
_entry.id   AF-A0A534RE58-F1
#
_cell.length_a   1.000
_cell.length_b   1.000
_cell.length_c   1.000
_cell.angle_alpha   90.00
_cell.angle_beta   90.00
_cell.angle_gamma   90.00
#
_symmetry.space_group_name_H-M   'P 1'
#
loop_
_entity.id
_entity.type
_entity.pdbx_description
1 polymer ?
#
loop_
_entity_poly.entity_id
_entity_poly.type
_entity_poly.pdbx_seq_one_letter_code
_entity_poly.pdbx_strand_id
1 'polypeptide(L)'
;MRELALALPLYGGVVVWLTWPLAAHLRTHLPDSSFQCQFDLLQMIWALAHQSHTFVTAPWKLADANIYYPARHAFFYGDAGFGALPYFMPTFLLTGNPALASNLTFLVSLALTASALHVVVHRWTTSHLAGLVAAWTFLTTRWVLWTWPASALNYAVLQYFPLIMYLAAAPVTGRGRTSVLLLLIVLQGLVTIYVAVPMLAGLGLIGVARMIRSRTRRAGWQLNVAVLLAGGVLLIANAGYFVVQAENPSILTQTAWGVARPNLQVPVGLLGPWAATAVPIAALVLIAVGGLSFVLRPRAERDARLARAWLHCVFWTVTGIVLTLTPVVEWYGSPIVLGSLAVSSWLPMLRRVDRLAVVGLMGLSVLSGLAFAECSRRLHRGRVFATWASPLLALLVVASLYARYAYAVGTPWVHRRPSASRRSRRRIP
;
A
#
# COMPACT_ATOMS: atom_id res chain seq x y z
N MET A 1 -1.19 -14.42 18.75
CA MET A 1 -2.66 -14.25 18.77
C MET A 1 -3.09 -13.15 19.74
N ARG A 2 -2.60 -13.12 21.00
CA ARG A 2 -2.91 -12.04 21.96
C ARG A 2 -2.63 -10.61 21.44
N GLU A 3 -1.51 -10.38 20.77
CA GLU A 3 -1.16 -9.06 20.22
C GLU A 3 -2.18 -8.55 19.18
N LEU A 4 -2.69 -9.44 18.31
CA LEU A 4 -3.69 -9.09 17.30
C LEU A 4 -5.05 -8.80 17.93
N ALA A 5 -5.39 -9.48 19.02
CA ALA A 5 -6.67 -9.32 19.71
C ALA A 5 -6.85 -7.91 20.30
N LEU A 6 -5.76 -7.24 20.70
CA LEU A 6 -5.78 -5.85 21.18
C LEU A 6 -5.57 -4.84 20.05
N ALA A 7 -4.68 -5.13 19.10
CA ALA A 7 -4.39 -4.23 18.00
C ALA A 7 -5.60 -4.00 17.09
N LEU A 8 -6.33 -5.07 16.73
CA LEU A 8 -7.43 -4.97 15.78
C LEU A 8 -8.59 -4.06 16.23
N PRO A 9 -9.16 -4.17 17.44
CA PRO A 9 -10.21 -3.26 17.87
C PRO A 9 -9.72 -1.82 18.02
N LEU A 10 -8.47 -1.62 18.49
CA LEU A 10 -7.86 -0.30 18.59
C LEU A 10 -7.79 0.37 17.21
N TYR A 11 -7.22 -0.31 16.22
CA TYR A 11 -7.09 0.25 14.87
C TYR A 11 -8.43 0.32 14.14
N GLY A 12 -9.38 -0.56 14.46
CA GLY A 12 -10.77 -0.41 14.01
C GLY A 12 -11.37 0.92 14.45
N GLY A 13 -11.26 1.26 15.74
CA GLY A 13 -11.72 2.55 16.28
C GLY A 13 -11.00 3.75 15.66
N VAL A 14 -9.68 3.67 15.51
CA VAL A 14 -8.87 4.73 14.87
C VAL A 14 -9.29 4.94 13.42
N VAL A 15 -9.45 3.87 12.63
CA VAL A 15 -9.85 3.96 11.23
C VAL A 15 -11.25 4.54 11.11
N VAL A 16 -12.20 4.12 11.96
CA VAL A 16 -13.54 4.72 12.04
C VAL A 16 -13.47 6.23 12.31
N TRP A 17 -12.62 6.66 13.26
CA TRP A 17 -12.45 8.07 13.59
C TRP A 17 -11.82 8.86 12.43
N LEU A 18 -10.74 8.35 11.82
CA LEU A 18 -10.04 9.02 10.71
C LEU A 18 -10.88 9.11 9.43
N THR A 19 -11.87 8.24 9.27
CA THR A 19 -12.77 8.18 8.12
C THR A 19 -14.18 8.69 8.41
N TRP A 20 -14.42 9.25 9.60
CA TRP A 20 -15.71 9.83 9.96
C TRP A 20 -16.11 10.93 8.95
N PRO A 21 -17.38 11.00 8.48
CA PRO A 21 -18.57 10.27 8.96
C PRO A 21 -18.88 8.94 8.21
N LEU A 22 -17.94 8.33 7.49
CA LEU A 22 -18.21 7.15 6.66
C LEU A 22 -18.85 5.99 7.44
N ALA A 23 -18.39 5.75 8.66
CA ALA A 23 -18.93 4.69 9.52
C ALA A 23 -20.41 4.89 9.91
N ALA A 24 -20.90 6.14 9.93
CA ALA A 24 -22.31 6.43 10.18
C ALA A 24 -23.20 6.16 8.94
N HIS A 25 -22.60 6.07 7.76
CA HIS A 25 -23.30 6.01 6.48
C HIS A 25 -22.83 4.85 5.58
N LEU A 26 -22.38 3.75 6.19
CA LEU A 26 -21.77 2.60 5.50
C LEU A 26 -22.61 2.03 4.36
N ARG A 27 -23.93 2.13 4.41
CA ARG A 27 -24.85 1.53 3.43
C ARG A 27 -25.20 2.45 2.26
N THR A 28 -24.92 3.75 2.38
CA THR A 28 -25.49 4.78 1.49
C THR A 28 -24.47 5.76 0.94
N HIS A 29 -23.31 5.91 1.58
CA HIS A 29 -22.26 6.83 1.15
C HIS A 29 -20.97 6.09 0.83
N LEU A 30 -20.15 6.70 -0.02
CA LEU A 30 -18.82 6.24 -0.40
C LEU A 30 -17.80 7.35 -0.11
N PRO A 31 -16.51 7.01 0.09
CA PRO A 31 -15.44 8.00 0.10
C PRO A 31 -15.47 8.88 -1.16
N ASP A 32 -15.37 10.20 -0.98
CA ASP A 32 -15.21 11.20 -2.05
C ASP A 32 -14.13 12.22 -1.70
N SER A 33 -12.97 11.71 -1.29
CA SER A 33 -11.83 12.52 -0.84
C SER A 33 -10.93 12.97 -1.99
N SER A 34 -11.15 12.48 -3.20
CA SER A 34 -10.40 12.90 -4.39
C SER A 34 -11.22 12.70 -5.66
N PHE A 35 -10.87 13.42 -6.73
CA PHE A 35 -11.53 13.31 -8.03
C PHE A 35 -11.60 11.87 -8.54
N GLN A 36 -10.59 11.04 -8.27
CA GLN A 36 -10.56 9.63 -8.69
C GLN A 36 -11.67 8.79 -8.06
N CYS A 37 -12.16 9.16 -6.87
CA CYS A 37 -13.25 8.45 -6.20
C CYS A 37 -14.55 8.47 -7.04
N GLN A 38 -14.72 9.45 -7.93
CA GLN A 38 -15.91 9.59 -8.76
C GLN A 38 -16.01 8.57 -9.89
N PHE A 39 -14.93 7.84 -10.19
CA PHE A 39 -14.91 6.86 -11.29
C PHE A 39 -14.14 5.58 -10.95
N ASP A 40 -12.94 5.66 -10.39
CA ASP A 40 -12.14 4.46 -10.05
C ASP A 40 -12.83 3.63 -8.95
N LEU A 41 -13.46 4.29 -7.97
CA LEU A 41 -14.10 3.60 -6.86
C LEU A 41 -15.37 2.89 -7.34
N LEU A 42 -16.19 3.58 -8.13
CA LEU A 42 -17.40 3.02 -8.72
C LEU A 42 -17.07 1.84 -9.65
N GLN A 43 -16.02 1.96 -10.47
CA GLN A 43 -15.55 0.87 -11.32
C GLN A 43 -15.13 -0.34 -10.49
N MET A 44 -14.35 -0.15 -9.42
CA MET A 44 -13.89 -1.27 -8.58
C MET A 44 -15.06 -1.95 -7.84
N ILE A 45 -16.02 -1.16 -7.34
CA ILE A 45 -17.23 -1.70 -6.69
C ILE A 45 -18.03 -2.55 -7.68
N TRP A 46 -18.24 -2.03 -8.90
CA TRP A 46 -18.87 -2.78 -9.98
C TRP A 46 -18.11 -4.07 -10.30
N ALA A 47 -16.79 -4.01 -10.43
CA ALA A 47 -15.96 -5.17 -10.79
C ALA A 47 -16.07 -6.27 -9.73
N LEU A 48 -16.05 -5.91 -8.44
CA LEU A 48 -16.18 -6.88 -7.34
C LEU A 48 -17.61 -7.42 -7.20
N ALA A 49 -18.63 -6.61 -7.47
CA ALA A 49 -20.02 -7.06 -7.53
C ALA A 49 -20.25 -8.04 -8.70
N HIS A 50 -19.75 -7.72 -9.89
CA HIS A 50 -19.78 -8.60 -11.06
C HIS A 50 -19.10 -9.93 -10.78
N GLN A 51 -17.88 -9.90 -10.23
CA GLN A 51 -17.15 -11.10 -9.82
C GLN A 51 -17.96 -11.92 -8.81
N SER A 52 -18.43 -11.29 -7.73
CA SER A 52 -19.17 -11.98 -6.67
C SER A 52 -20.44 -12.66 -7.19
N HIS A 53 -21.21 -11.96 -8.03
CA HIS A 53 -22.40 -12.52 -8.65
C HIS A 53 -22.04 -13.67 -9.62
N THR A 54 -21.07 -13.46 -10.49
CA THR A 54 -20.71 -14.40 -11.55
C THR A 54 -20.08 -15.68 -11.00
N PHE A 55 -19.31 -15.60 -9.91
CA PHE A 55 -18.75 -16.80 -9.27
C PHE A 55 -19.82 -17.76 -8.73
N VAL A 56 -20.97 -17.23 -8.32
CA VAL A 56 -22.06 -18.05 -7.76
C VAL A 56 -23.06 -18.48 -8.84
N THR A 57 -23.16 -17.74 -9.94
CA THR A 57 -24.20 -17.97 -10.96
C THR A 57 -23.69 -18.58 -12.26
N ALA A 58 -22.52 -18.14 -12.77
CA ALA A 58 -21.97 -18.58 -14.06
C ALA A 58 -20.46 -18.27 -14.16
N PRO A 59 -19.59 -18.96 -13.40
CA PRO A 59 -18.17 -18.57 -13.26
C PRO A 59 -17.40 -18.49 -14.60
N TRP A 60 -17.81 -19.26 -15.61
CA TRP A 60 -17.22 -19.21 -16.95
C TRP A 60 -17.50 -17.90 -17.70
N LYS A 61 -18.49 -17.11 -17.29
CA LYS A 61 -18.81 -15.80 -17.88
C LYS A 61 -18.07 -14.64 -17.21
N LEU A 62 -17.11 -14.91 -16.31
CA LEU A 62 -16.42 -13.87 -15.55
C LEU A 62 -15.83 -12.78 -16.44
N ALA A 63 -15.23 -13.18 -17.57
CA ALA A 63 -14.61 -12.24 -18.49
C ALA A 63 -15.62 -11.36 -19.24
N ASP A 64 -16.85 -11.84 -19.43
CA ASP A 64 -17.90 -11.18 -20.21
C ASP A 64 -18.73 -10.25 -19.32
N ALA A 65 -18.13 -9.13 -18.93
CA ALA A 65 -18.78 -8.12 -18.11
C ALA A 65 -19.66 -7.17 -18.95
N ASN A 66 -20.66 -6.57 -18.30
CA ASN A 66 -21.67 -5.71 -18.95
C ASN A 66 -21.19 -4.28 -19.26
N ILE A 67 -19.88 -4.06 -19.36
CA ILE A 67 -19.29 -2.76 -19.72
C ILE A 67 -18.82 -2.81 -21.19
N TYR A 68 -18.89 -1.67 -21.88
CA TYR A 68 -18.38 -1.52 -23.26
C TYR A 68 -18.99 -2.47 -24.31
N TYR A 69 -20.26 -2.86 -24.16
CA TYR A 69 -20.96 -3.69 -25.15
C TYR A 69 -20.79 -3.11 -26.58
N PRO A 70 -20.45 -3.92 -27.61
CA PRO A 70 -20.37 -5.40 -27.63
C PRO A 70 -18.96 -5.98 -27.40
N ALA A 71 -18.04 -5.27 -26.74
CA ALA A 71 -16.68 -5.76 -26.51
C ALA A 71 -16.65 -7.08 -25.72
N ARG A 72 -15.80 -8.01 -26.16
CA ARG A 72 -15.53 -9.28 -25.48
C ARG A 72 -14.51 -9.08 -24.37
N HIS A 73 -14.51 -9.98 -23.38
CA HIS A 73 -13.56 -9.95 -22.26
C HIS A 73 -13.52 -8.60 -21.52
N ALA A 74 -14.63 -7.84 -21.57
CA ALA A 74 -14.70 -6.45 -21.13
C ALA A 74 -14.39 -6.26 -19.65
N PHE A 75 -14.47 -7.32 -18.84
CA PHE A 75 -14.02 -7.31 -17.45
C PHE A 75 -12.56 -6.86 -17.30
N PHE A 76 -11.69 -7.32 -18.21
CA PHE A 76 -10.24 -7.06 -18.18
C PHE A 76 -9.85 -5.71 -18.81
N TYR A 77 -10.81 -4.84 -19.12
CA TYR A 77 -10.51 -3.45 -19.52
C TYR A 77 -10.20 -2.56 -18.31
N GLY A 78 -10.51 -3.02 -17.09
CA GLY A 78 -10.20 -2.36 -15.82
C GLY A 78 -9.44 -3.26 -14.84
N ASP A 79 -9.02 -2.69 -13.71
CA ASP A 79 -8.39 -3.46 -12.63
C ASP A 79 -9.41 -4.46 -12.03
N ALA A 80 -9.03 -5.73 -11.94
CA ALA A 80 -9.90 -6.81 -11.49
C ALA A 80 -10.00 -6.87 -9.96
N GLY A 81 -8.96 -6.44 -9.23
CA GLY A 81 -8.98 -6.38 -7.77
C GLY A 81 -9.24 -7.72 -7.05
N PHE A 82 -8.88 -8.87 -7.66
CA PHE A 82 -9.16 -10.22 -7.13
C PHE A 82 -8.86 -10.40 -5.64
N GLY A 83 -7.77 -9.80 -5.15
CA GLY A 83 -7.33 -9.88 -3.76
C GLY A 83 -8.31 -9.27 -2.74
N ALA A 84 -9.27 -8.45 -3.19
CA ALA A 84 -10.29 -7.84 -2.33
C ALA A 84 -11.55 -8.70 -2.17
N LEU A 85 -11.76 -9.71 -3.02
CA LEU A 85 -12.95 -10.57 -2.98
C LEU A 85 -13.21 -11.23 -1.63
N PRO A 86 -12.20 -11.77 -0.89
CA PRO A 86 -12.44 -12.38 0.41
C PRO A 86 -13.08 -11.44 1.44
N TYR A 87 -12.93 -10.12 1.25
CA TYR A 87 -13.45 -9.08 2.14
C TYR A 87 -14.78 -8.51 1.63
N PHE A 88 -14.92 -8.38 0.30
CA PHE A 88 -16.10 -7.80 -0.34
C PHE A 88 -17.24 -8.80 -0.50
N MET A 89 -16.94 -9.98 -1.05
CA MET A 89 -17.91 -10.96 -1.52
C MET A 89 -18.87 -11.45 -0.41
N PRO A 90 -18.41 -11.79 0.82
CA PRO A 90 -19.33 -12.29 1.84
C PRO A 90 -20.43 -11.28 2.19
N THR A 91 -20.07 -10.01 2.39
CA THR A 91 -21.03 -8.95 2.69
C THR A 91 -21.97 -8.71 1.51
N PHE A 92 -21.44 -8.68 0.30
CA PHE A 92 -22.24 -8.44 -0.90
C PHE A 92 -23.26 -9.56 -1.13
N LEU A 93 -22.86 -10.83 -1.03
CA LEU A 93 -23.77 -11.96 -1.21
C LEU A 93 -24.84 -12.04 -0.12
N LEU A 94 -24.51 -11.68 1.12
CA LEU A 94 -25.46 -11.69 2.24
C LEU A 94 -26.48 -10.54 2.20
N THR A 95 -26.12 -9.39 1.63
CA THR A 95 -26.91 -8.16 1.77
C THR A 95 -27.39 -7.56 0.46
N GLY A 96 -26.80 -7.95 -0.67
CA GLY A 96 -27.00 -7.29 -1.96
C GLY A 96 -26.53 -5.83 -2.01
N ASN A 97 -25.89 -5.31 -0.95
CA ASN A 97 -25.51 -3.90 -0.86
C ASN A 97 -24.03 -3.69 -1.19
N PRO A 98 -23.69 -3.18 -2.39
CA PRO A 98 -22.31 -2.99 -2.80
C PRO A 98 -21.59 -1.87 -2.03
N ALA A 99 -22.31 -0.83 -1.55
CA ALA A 99 -21.73 0.24 -0.75
C ALA A 99 -21.32 -0.24 0.65
N LEU A 100 -22.15 -1.08 1.28
CA LEU A 100 -21.81 -1.70 2.55
C LEU A 100 -20.60 -2.63 2.40
N ALA A 101 -20.60 -3.49 1.38
CA ALA A 101 -19.49 -4.40 1.10
C ALA A 101 -18.18 -3.64 0.82
N SER A 102 -18.25 -2.54 0.07
CA SER A 102 -17.07 -1.73 -0.24
C SER A 102 -16.51 -1.03 0.98
N ASN A 103 -17.37 -0.39 1.78
CA ASN A 103 -16.95 0.34 2.97
C ASN A 103 -16.38 -0.60 4.04
N LEU A 104 -17.01 -1.75 4.26
CA LEU A 104 -16.45 -2.75 5.18
C LEU A 104 -15.11 -3.27 4.68
N THR A 105 -14.97 -3.58 3.39
CA THR A 105 -13.67 -4.00 2.83
C THR A 105 -12.59 -2.94 3.06
N PHE A 106 -12.91 -1.67 2.79
CA PHE A 106 -12.00 -0.55 2.98
C PHE A 106 -11.56 -0.40 4.45
N LEU A 107 -12.51 -0.31 5.38
CA LEU A 107 -12.24 -0.09 6.80
C LEU A 107 -11.52 -1.28 7.44
N VAL A 108 -11.97 -2.51 7.15
CA VAL A 108 -11.37 -3.73 7.70
C VAL A 108 -9.94 -3.90 7.19
N SER A 109 -9.69 -3.68 5.89
CA SER A 109 -8.35 -3.87 5.33
C SER A 109 -7.34 -2.84 5.86
N LEU A 110 -7.77 -1.59 6.07
CA LEU A 110 -6.94 -0.57 6.74
C LEU A 110 -6.62 -0.96 8.19
N ALA A 111 -7.61 -1.41 8.95
CA ALA A 111 -7.41 -1.84 10.33
C ALA A 111 -6.49 -3.07 10.43
N LEU A 112 -6.66 -4.03 9.52
CA LEU A 112 -5.78 -5.21 9.41
C LEU A 112 -4.34 -4.81 9.04
N THR A 113 -4.17 -3.86 8.12
CA THR A 113 -2.85 -3.38 7.70
C THR A 113 -2.13 -2.68 8.84
N ALA A 114 -2.81 -1.76 9.53
CA ALA A 114 -2.29 -1.10 10.72
C ALA A 114 -1.94 -2.10 11.84
N SER A 115 -2.79 -3.10 12.05
CA SER A 115 -2.55 -4.19 13.01
C SER A 115 -1.33 -5.03 12.64
N ALA A 116 -1.18 -5.38 11.37
CA ALA A 116 -0.03 -6.15 10.87
C ALA A 116 1.28 -5.37 11.05
N LEU A 117 1.29 -4.07 10.73
CA LEU A 117 2.44 -3.18 10.98
C LEU A 117 2.79 -3.14 12.47
N HIS A 118 1.80 -2.92 13.35
CA HIS A 118 1.99 -2.91 14.79
C HIS A 118 2.65 -4.20 15.27
N VAL A 119 2.08 -5.36 14.90
CA VAL A 119 2.56 -6.67 15.33
C VAL A 119 3.98 -6.93 14.84
N VAL A 120 4.28 -6.61 13.58
CA VAL A 120 5.62 -6.80 13.01
C VAL A 120 6.67 -5.96 13.75
N VAL A 121 6.37 -4.68 13.99
CA VAL A 121 7.28 -3.80 14.73
C VAL A 121 7.41 -4.23 16.19
N HIS A 122 6.30 -4.58 16.84
CA HIS A 122 6.33 -5.09 18.21
C HIS A 122 7.17 -6.36 18.30
N ARG A 123 7.07 -7.28 17.34
CA ARG A 123 7.91 -8.50 17.31
C ARG A 123 9.39 -8.24 17.14
N TRP A 124 9.79 -7.13 16.52
CA TRP A 124 11.19 -6.72 16.37
C TRP A 124 11.72 -5.87 17.51
N THR A 125 10.86 -5.11 18.20
CA THR A 125 11.26 -4.09 19.17
C THR A 125 10.80 -4.36 20.60
N THR A 126 9.92 -5.35 20.78
CA THR A 126 9.17 -5.65 22.02
C THR A 126 8.42 -4.45 22.60
N SER A 127 8.10 -3.43 21.80
CA SER A 127 7.45 -2.19 22.23
C SER A 127 6.12 -1.96 21.50
N HIS A 128 5.02 -1.88 22.24
CA HIS A 128 3.71 -1.55 21.69
C HIS A 128 3.65 -0.09 21.20
N LEU A 129 4.35 0.83 21.86
CA LEU A 129 4.44 2.22 21.42
C LEU A 129 5.16 2.35 20.07
N ALA A 130 6.19 1.54 19.84
CA ALA A 130 6.85 1.46 18.54
C ALA A 130 5.89 0.92 17.45
N GLY A 131 5.12 -0.11 17.78
CA GLY A 131 4.05 -0.63 16.90
C GLY A 131 2.98 0.42 16.60
N LEU A 132 2.59 1.21 17.61
CA LEU A 132 1.67 2.34 17.45
C LEU A 132 2.21 3.39 16.49
N VAL A 133 3.46 3.83 16.66
CA VAL A 133 4.08 4.83 15.77
C VAL A 133 4.15 4.33 14.33
N ALA A 134 4.47 3.05 14.11
CA ALA A 134 4.51 2.47 12.77
C ALA A 134 3.13 2.49 12.08
N ALA A 135 2.12 1.96 12.77
CA ALA A 135 0.74 1.96 12.26
C ALA A 135 0.18 3.37 12.06
N TRP A 136 0.48 4.28 12.99
CA TRP A 136 0.04 5.68 12.90
C TRP A 136 0.70 6.40 11.75
N THR A 137 1.98 6.15 11.47
CA THR A 137 2.69 6.71 10.31
C THR A 137 1.98 6.32 9.00
N PHE A 138 1.60 5.05 8.86
CA PHE A 138 0.83 4.56 7.73
C PHE A 138 -0.55 5.25 7.62
N LEU A 139 -1.35 5.21 8.69
CA LEU A 139 -2.71 5.78 8.69
C LEU A 139 -2.74 7.30 8.50
N THR A 140 -1.74 8.02 8.99
CA THR A 140 -1.63 9.48 8.84
C THR A 140 -0.90 9.93 7.58
N THR A 141 -0.54 8.99 6.71
CA THR A 141 -0.10 9.33 5.35
C THR A 141 -1.32 9.59 4.50
N ARG A 142 -1.53 10.85 4.10
CA ARG A 142 -2.74 11.26 3.34
C ARG A 142 -2.97 10.44 2.08
N TRP A 143 -1.90 10.01 1.42
CA TRP A 143 -2.01 9.17 0.23
C TRP A 143 -2.84 7.89 0.47
N VAL A 144 -2.82 7.36 1.70
CA VAL A 144 -3.57 6.16 2.12
C VAL A 144 -5.07 6.45 2.28
N LEU A 145 -5.45 7.48 3.02
CA LEU A 145 -6.86 7.70 3.37
C LEU A 145 -7.60 8.69 2.46
N TRP A 146 -6.88 9.52 1.71
CA TRP A 146 -7.48 10.61 0.93
C TRP A 146 -7.42 10.38 -0.58
N THR A 147 -6.47 9.58 -1.06
CA THR A 147 -6.31 9.37 -2.50
C THR A 147 -6.38 7.92 -2.91
N TRP A 148 -5.38 7.09 -2.63
CA TRP A 148 -5.19 5.86 -3.39
C TRP A 148 -6.14 4.73 -2.94
N PRO A 149 -6.06 4.21 -1.70
CA PRO A 149 -7.07 3.29 -1.16
C PRO A 149 -8.49 3.83 -1.15
N ALA A 150 -8.68 5.14 -0.95
CA ALA A 150 -10.00 5.76 -1.01
C ALA A 150 -10.59 5.74 -2.42
N SER A 151 -9.76 5.93 -3.46
CA SER A 151 -10.22 5.90 -4.85
C SER A 151 -10.48 4.50 -5.40
N ALA A 152 -9.94 3.45 -4.79
CA ALA A 152 -10.32 2.08 -5.11
C ALA A 152 -10.02 1.16 -3.92
N LEU A 153 -11.08 0.55 -3.38
CA LEU A 153 -11.05 -0.19 -2.12
C LEU A 153 -10.07 -1.38 -2.12
N ASN A 154 -9.79 -1.99 -3.28
CA ASN A 154 -8.86 -3.11 -3.37
C ASN A 154 -7.46 -2.69 -2.92
N TYR A 155 -7.04 -1.45 -3.17
CA TYR A 155 -5.74 -0.95 -2.75
C TYR A 155 -5.59 -0.84 -1.22
N ALA A 156 -6.66 -0.95 -0.44
CA ALA A 156 -6.58 -1.01 1.02
C ALA A 156 -6.08 -2.37 1.54
N VAL A 157 -6.12 -3.43 0.72
CA VAL A 157 -5.71 -4.80 1.10
C VAL A 157 -4.19 -4.90 1.08
N LEU A 158 -3.54 -4.47 2.16
CA LEU A 158 -2.07 -4.42 2.26
C LEU A 158 -1.52 -5.19 3.47
N GLN A 159 -2.39 -5.80 4.27
CA GLN A 159 -2.07 -6.46 5.54
C GLN A 159 -1.11 -7.65 5.42
N TYR A 160 -1.03 -8.26 4.24
CA TYR A 160 -0.11 -9.38 4.03
C TYR A 160 1.32 -8.89 3.88
N PHE A 161 1.54 -7.69 3.31
CA PHE A 161 2.87 -7.18 3.02
C PHE A 161 3.77 -7.00 4.24
N PRO A 162 3.33 -6.42 5.39
CA PRO A 162 4.14 -6.40 6.61
C PRO A 162 4.57 -7.80 7.07
N LEU A 163 3.69 -8.80 6.93
CA LEU A 163 4.00 -10.19 7.30
C LEU A 163 5.02 -10.80 6.34
N ILE A 164 4.92 -10.51 5.04
CA ILE A 164 5.91 -10.87 4.03
C ILE A 164 7.26 -10.24 4.39
N MET A 165 7.30 -8.94 4.70
CA MET A 165 8.53 -8.26 5.14
C MET A 165 9.14 -8.95 6.36
N TYR A 166 8.31 -9.31 7.35
CA TYR A 166 8.75 -9.99 8.56
C TYR A 166 9.36 -11.36 8.29
N LEU A 167 8.67 -12.20 7.50
CA LEU A 167 9.14 -13.54 7.15
C LEU A 167 10.37 -13.48 6.24
N ALA A 168 10.37 -12.56 5.28
CA ALA A 168 11.46 -12.37 4.35
C ALA A 168 12.69 -11.72 4.99
N ALA A 169 12.60 -11.07 6.16
CA ALA A 169 13.76 -10.46 6.83
C ALA A 169 14.82 -11.46 7.32
N ALA A 170 14.43 -12.71 7.55
CA ALA A 170 15.33 -13.79 7.93
C ALA A 170 15.36 -14.91 6.87
N PRO A 171 16.44 -15.71 6.79
CA PRO A 171 16.44 -16.91 5.96
C PRO A 171 15.30 -17.83 6.38
N VAL A 172 14.33 -18.01 5.48
CA VAL A 172 13.23 -18.93 5.72
C VAL A 172 13.75 -20.35 5.49
N THR A 173 13.80 -21.14 6.55
CA THR A 173 14.16 -22.56 6.49
C THR A 173 12.93 -23.40 6.82
N GLY A 174 12.61 -24.35 5.94
CA GLY A 174 11.52 -25.32 6.12
C GLY A 174 10.31 -25.09 5.22
N ARG A 175 9.71 -26.20 4.76
CA ARG A 175 8.63 -26.22 3.75
C ARG A 175 7.41 -25.40 4.20
N GLY A 176 6.96 -25.58 5.45
CA GLY A 176 5.76 -24.89 5.95
C GLY A 176 5.87 -23.36 5.92
N ARG A 177 7.00 -22.79 6.33
CA ARG A 177 7.21 -21.32 6.29
C ARG A 177 7.31 -20.79 4.87
N THR A 178 7.94 -21.55 3.96
CA THR A 178 7.99 -21.20 2.53
C THR A 178 6.59 -21.23 1.92
N SER A 179 5.77 -22.23 2.25
CA SER A 179 4.37 -22.31 1.79
C SER A 179 3.51 -21.14 2.30
N VAL A 180 3.66 -20.77 3.59
CA VAL A 180 2.99 -19.59 4.13
C VAL A 180 3.44 -18.31 3.42
N LEU A 181 4.74 -18.16 3.18
CA LEU A 181 5.27 -17.01 2.44
C LEU A 181 4.73 -16.96 1.00
N LEU A 182 4.74 -18.10 0.29
CA LEU A 182 4.15 -18.23 -1.05
C LEU A 182 2.69 -17.79 -1.06
N LEU A 183 1.87 -18.30 -0.12
CA LEU A 183 0.47 -17.94 0.00
C LEU A 183 0.30 -16.43 0.22
N LEU A 184 1.06 -15.83 1.13
CA LEU A 184 1.00 -14.39 1.38
C LEU A 184 1.39 -13.57 0.14
N ILE A 185 2.41 -13.99 -0.61
CA ILE A 185 2.82 -13.31 -1.85
C ILE A 185 1.70 -13.39 -2.88
N VAL A 186 1.06 -14.55 -3.06
CA VAL A 186 -0.08 -14.68 -3.99
C VAL A 186 -1.24 -13.78 -3.55
N LEU A 187 -1.66 -13.87 -2.29
CA LEU A 187 -2.77 -13.07 -1.76
C LEU A 187 -2.51 -11.57 -1.88
N GLN A 188 -1.30 -11.11 -1.59
CA GLN A 188 -0.92 -9.71 -1.73
C GLN A 188 -0.80 -9.26 -3.19
N GLY A 189 -0.33 -10.15 -4.07
CA GLY A 189 -0.15 -9.85 -5.49
C GLY A 189 -1.46 -9.80 -6.27
N LEU A 190 -2.48 -10.55 -5.85
CA LEU A 190 -3.83 -10.52 -6.45
C LEU A 190 -4.56 -9.19 -6.21
N VAL A 191 -4.06 -8.34 -5.32
CA VAL A 191 -4.69 -7.06 -4.99
C VAL A 191 -4.62 -6.08 -6.17
N THR A 192 -3.42 -5.94 -6.74
CA THR A 192 -3.16 -5.10 -7.93
C THR A 192 -1.72 -5.30 -8.40
N ILE A 193 -1.50 -5.09 -9.70
CA ILE A 193 -0.16 -5.14 -10.32
C ILE A 193 0.82 -4.14 -9.69
N TYR A 194 0.32 -2.99 -9.20
CA TYR A 194 1.13 -1.96 -8.55
C TYR A 194 1.75 -2.39 -7.22
N VAL A 195 1.23 -3.45 -6.60
CA VAL A 195 1.83 -4.07 -5.41
C VAL A 195 2.61 -5.34 -5.79
N ALA A 196 2.07 -6.14 -6.72
CA ALA A 196 2.68 -7.39 -7.14
C ALA A 196 4.09 -7.21 -7.72
N VAL A 197 4.25 -6.30 -8.69
CA VAL A 197 5.54 -6.07 -9.36
C VAL A 197 6.65 -5.67 -8.39
N PRO A 198 6.52 -4.60 -7.58
CA PRO A 198 7.59 -4.20 -6.68
C PRO A 198 7.86 -5.23 -5.59
N MET A 199 6.82 -5.95 -5.13
CA MET A 199 6.98 -7.04 -4.16
C MET A 199 7.78 -8.21 -4.73
N LEU A 200 7.42 -8.72 -5.91
CA LEU A 200 8.13 -9.83 -6.54
C LEU A 200 9.57 -9.46 -6.88
N ALA A 201 9.79 -8.26 -7.43
CA ALA A 201 11.13 -7.75 -7.73
C ALA A 201 11.98 -7.66 -6.45
N GLY A 202 11.46 -7.03 -5.39
CA GLY A 202 12.18 -6.89 -4.12
C GLY A 202 12.50 -8.24 -3.46
N LEU A 203 11.55 -9.17 -3.42
CA LEU A 203 11.77 -10.51 -2.88
C LEU A 203 12.75 -11.33 -3.72
N GLY A 204 12.69 -11.20 -5.04
CA GLY A 204 13.64 -11.83 -5.96
C GLY A 204 15.07 -11.36 -5.68
N LEU A 205 15.28 -10.05 -5.55
CA LEU A 205 16.57 -9.46 -5.20
C LEU A 205 17.09 -9.95 -3.83
N ILE A 206 16.22 -10.03 -2.82
CA ILE A 206 16.57 -10.61 -1.51
C ILE A 206 16.98 -12.09 -1.67
N GLY A 207 16.26 -12.85 -2.49
CA GLY A 207 16.57 -14.24 -2.79
C GLY A 207 17.94 -14.40 -3.45
N VAL A 208 18.23 -13.59 -4.48
CA VAL A 208 19.51 -13.59 -5.19
C VAL A 208 20.65 -13.21 -4.25
N ALA A 209 20.49 -12.14 -3.46
CA ALA A 209 21.49 -11.74 -2.47
C ALA A 209 21.83 -12.85 -1.46
N ARG A 210 20.84 -13.68 -1.10
CA ARG A 210 21.03 -14.84 -0.22
C ARG A 210 21.73 -16.02 -0.90
N MET A 211 21.59 -16.19 -2.21
CA MET A 211 22.27 -17.24 -2.98
C MET A 211 23.79 -17.07 -3.02
N ILE A 212 24.26 -15.82 -2.98
CA ILE A 212 25.69 -15.47 -3.01
C ILE A 212 26.43 -16.07 -1.80
N ARG A 213 25.82 -16.06 -0.60
CA ARG A 213 26.45 -16.56 0.62
C ARG A 213 26.10 -18.02 0.87
N SER A 214 27.10 -18.88 1.04
CA SER A 214 26.92 -20.33 1.28
C SER A 214 25.92 -20.64 2.40
N ARG A 215 26.02 -19.93 3.54
CA ARG A 215 25.15 -20.10 4.70
C ARG A 215 23.66 -19.80 4.44
N THR A 216 23.35 -18.91 3.50
CA THR A 216 21.95 -18.53 3.19
C THR A 216 21.47 -19.04 1.84
N ARG A 217 22.33 -19.76 1.10
CA ARG A 217 22.09 -20.13 -0.29
C ARG A 217 20.79 -20.91 -0.48
N ARG A 218 20.55 -21.93 0.36
CA ARG A 218 19.32 -22.75 0.31
C ARG A 218 18.06 -21.90 0.53
N ALA A 219 18.09 -20.99 1.49
CA ALA A 219 16.97 -20.10 1.76
C ALA A 219 16.75 -19.09 0.62
N GLY A 220 17.83 -18.65 -0.05
CA GLY A 220 17.76 -17.84 -1.26
C GLY A 220 17.06 -18.56 -2.41
N TRP A 221 17.46 -19.82 -2.68
CA TRP A 221 16.78 -20.69 -3.65
C TRP A 221 15.31 -20.88 -3.34
N GLN A 222 14.97 -21.24 -2.10
CA GLN A 222 13.58 -21.44 -1.69
C GLN A 222 12.74 -20.17 -1.85
N LEU A 223 13.29 -19.01 -1.54
CA LEU A 223 12.60 -17.73 -1.73
C LEU A 223 12.35 -17.44 -3.21
N ASN A 224 13.35 -17.61 -4.07
CA ASN A 224 13.18 -17.38 -5.51
C ASN A 224 12.22 -18.37 -6.16
N VAL A 225 12.22 -19.64 -5.74
CA VAL A 225 11.21 -20.61 -6.20
C VAL A 225 9.81 -20.16 -5.77
N ALA A 226 9.62 -19.69 -4.53
CA ALA A 226 8.33 -19.17 -4.09
C ALA A 226 7.91 -17.93 -4.89
N VAL A 227 8.84 -17.02 -5.20
CA VAL A 227 8.58 -15.84 -6.05
C VAL A 227 8.18 -16.26 -7.47
N LEU A 228 8.86 -17.24 -8.07
CA LEU A 228 8.54 -17.74 -9.41
C LEU A 228 7.17 -18.42 -9.44
N LEU A 229 6.86 -19.28 -8.46
CA LEU A 229 5.56 -19.93 -8.36
C LEU A 229 4.44 -18.90 -8.15
N ALA A 230 4.64 -17.91 -7.28
CA ALA A 230 3.69 -16.82 -7.10
C ALA A 230 3.49 -16.02 -8.39
N GLY A 231 4.59 -15.69 -9.09
CA GLY A 231 4.56 -15.02 -10.38
C GLY A 231 3.75 -15.79 -11.42
N GLY A 232 3.91 -17.12 -11.49
CA GLY A 232 3.11 -17.98 -12.37
C GLY A 232 1.62 -17.94 -12.04
N VAL A 233 1.24 -18.04 -10.76
CA VAL A 233 -0.17 -17.93 -10.33
C VAL A 233 -0.75 -16.57 -10.68
N LEU A 234 0.00 -15.49 -10.42
CA LEU A 234 -0.44 -14.14 -10.75
C LEU A 234 -0.54 -13.91 -12.26
N LEU A 235 0.36 -14.50 -13.05
CA LEU A 235 0.29 -14.44 -14.51
C LEU A 235 -0.98 -15.12 -15.03
N ILE A 236 -1.34 -16.29 -14.48
CA ILE A 236 -2.57 -17.00 -14.82
C ILE A 236 -3.80 -16.15 -14.45
N ALA A 237 -3.84 -15.60 -13.23
CA ALA A 237 -4.95 -14.76 -12.77
C ALA A 237 -5.13 -13.50 -13.65
N ASN A 238 -4.04 -12.98 -14.21
CA ASN A 238 -4.03 -11.79 -15.07
C ASN A 238 -3.98 -12.14 -16.57
N ALA A 239 -4.18 -13.41 -16.95
CA ALA A 239 -4.06 -13.86 -18.34
C ALA A 239 -5.05 -13.14 -19.27
N GLY A 240 -6.25 -12.80 -18.77
CA GLY A 240 -7.28 -12.10 -19.53
C GLY A 240 -6.85 -10.72 -20.06
N TYR A 241 -5.94 -10.03 -19.36
CA TYR A 241 -5.39 -8.77 -19.86
C TYR A 241 -4.57 -8.95 -21.14
N PHE A 242 -3.84 -10.06 -21.26
CA PHE A 242 -3.08 -10.38 -22.47
C PHE A 242 -4.00 -10.79 -23.62
N VAL A 243 -5.11 -11.47 -23.33
CA VAL A 243 -6.15 -11.79 -24.33
C VAL A 243 -6.74 -10.51 -24.90
N VAL A 244 -7.17 -9.57 -24.05
CA VAL A 244 -7.69 -8.26 -24.47
C VAL A 244 -6.67 -7.51 -25.33
N GLN A 245 -5.39 -7.53 -24.93
CA GLN A 245 -4.33 -6.87 -25.69
C GLN A 245 -4.08 -7.52 -27.06
N ALA A 246 -4.17 -8.85 -27.15
CA ALA A 246 -4.03 -9.57 -28.41
C ALA A 246 -5.23 -9.31 -29.35
N GLU A 247 -6.45 -9.23 -28.81
CA GLU A 247 -7.67 -8.93 -29.56
C GLU A 247 -7.76 -7.45 -29.97
N ASN A 248 -7.18 -6.54 -29.18
CA ASN A 248 -7.17 -5.11 -29.45
C ASN A 248 -5.78 -4.48 -29.23
N PRO A 249 -4.84 -4.63 -30.19
CA PRO A 249 -3.47 -4.13 -30.03
C PRO A 249 -3.36 -2.60 -29.86
N SER A 250 -4.36 -1.84 -30.33
CA SER A 250 -4.40 -0.38 -30.22
C SER A 250 -5.18 0.12 -28.99
N ILE A 251 -5.56 -0.75 -28.05
CA ILE A 251 -6.37 -0.38 -26.88
C ILE A 251 -5.78 0.80 -26.07
N LEU A 252 -4.44 0.92 -26.03
CA LEU A 252 -3.75 2.01 -25.34
C LEU A 252 -3.96 3.39 -25.98
N THR A 253 -4.34 3.47 -27.26
CA THR A 253 -4.64 4.74 -27.96
C THR A 253 -6.12 5.10 -27.94
N GLN A 254 -6.99 4.18 -27.50
CA GLN A 254 -8.45 4.33 -27.51
C GLN A 254 -9.01 4.88 -26.18
N THR A 255 -8.16 5.10 -25.18
CA THR A 255 -8.59 5.60 -23.87
C THR A 255 -8.75 7.12 -23.86
N ALA A 256 -9.86 7.60 -23.31
CA ALA A 256 -10.08 9.02 -23.01
C ALA A 256 -9.10 9.55 -21.95
N TRP A 257 -8.49 8.65 -21.18
CA TRP A 257 -7.43 8.97 -20.24
C TRP A 257 -6.09 8.96 -20.97
N GLY A 258 -5.69 10.11 -21.49
CA GLY A 258 -4.38 10.26 -22.15
C GLY A 258 -3.27 9.62 -21.32
N VAL A 259 -2.36 8.91 -21.99
CA VAL A 259 -1.20 8.24 -21.36
C VAL A 259 -0.12 9.26 -21.02
N ALA A 260 -0.50 10.36 -20.36
CA ALA A 260 0.46 11.30 -19.80
C ALA A 260 1.24 10.54 -18.72
N ARG A 261 2.52 10.29 -18.99
CA ARG A 261 3.48 9.77 -18.01
C ARG A 261 4.28 10.95 -17.52
N PRO A 262 3.78 11.71 -16.53
CA PRO A 262 4.54 12.84 -16.01
C PRO A 262 5.88 12.31 -15.51
N ASN A 263 6.94 13.05 -15.81
CA ASN A 263 8.25 12.79 -15.24
C ASN A 263 8.14 12.87 -13.71
N LEU A 264 8.89 12.01 -13.01
CA LEU A 264 9.02 12.13 -11.57
C LEU A 264 9.69 13.47 -11.27
N GLN A 265 8.95 14.36 -10.62
CA GLN A 265 9.49 15.62 -10.12
C GLN A 265 10.13 15.40 -8.76
N VAL A 266 11.38 15.78 -8.56
CA VAL A 266 12.09 15.66 -7.28
C VAL A 266 12.38 17.06 -6.73
N PRO A 267 12.06 17.35 -5.46
CA PRO A 267 11.60 16.42 -4.42
C PRO A 267 10.07 16.24 -4.33
N VAL A 268 9.28 17.04 -5.05
CA VAL A 268 7.81 17.14 -4.85
C VAL A 268 7.06 15.84 -5.13
N GLY A 269 7.46 15.07 -6.14
CA GLY A 269 6.86 13.78 -6.49
C GLY A 269 7.17 12.66 -5.49
N LEU A 270 8.13 12.84 -4.58
CA LEU A 270 8.44 11.90 -3.50
C LEU A 270 7.93 12.36 -2.13
N LEU A 271 7.91 13.68 -1.88
CA LEU A 271 7.59 14.26 -0.56
C LEU A 271 6.30 15.08 -0.54
N GLY A 272 5.68 15.30 -1.70
CA GLY A 272 4.45 16.06 -1.85
C GLY A 272 3.24 15.32 -1.26
N PRO A 273 2.17 16.04 -0.91
CA PRO A 273 1.04 15.51 -0.11
C PRO A 273 0.31 14.30 -0.71
N TRP A 274 0.52 14.05 -2.00
CA TRP A 274 -0.11 12.97 -2.78
C TRP A 274 0.87 11.85 -3.18
N ALA A 275 2.11 11.88 -2.69
CA ALA A 275 3.07 10.83 -2.97
C ALA A 275 2.96 9.71 -1.94
N ALA A 276 3.15 8.46 -2.38
CA ALA A 276 3.14 7.30 -1.49
C ALA A 276 4.20 7.39 -0.38
N THR A 277 5.37 7.96 -0.69
CA THR A 277 6.48 8.14 0.26
C THR A 277 6.37 9.40 1.12
N ALA A 278 5.32 10.21 0.96
CA ALA A 278 5.12 11.44 1.73
C ALA A 278 4.56 11.19 3.13
N VAL A 279 5.22 10.30 3.88
CA VAL A 279 5.01 10.21 5.32
C VAL A 279 5.28 11.58 5.96
N PRO A 280 4.61 11.92 7.08
CA PRO A 280 4.79 13.23 7.69
C PRO A 280 6.28 13.51 8.02
N ILE A 281 6.76 14.77 7.85
CA ILE A 281 8.18 15.12 8.10
C ILE A 281 8.66 14.68 9.49
N ALA A 282 7.81 14.75 10.52
CA ALA A 282 8.16 14.27 11.85
C ALA A 282 8.55 12.77 11.88
N ALA A 283 7.93 11.93 11.04
CA ALA A 283 8.36 10.53 10.86
C ALA A 283 9.73 10.45 10.19
N LEU A 284 10.00 11.25 9.16
CA LEU A 284 11.33 11.29 8.50
C LEU A 284 12.43 11.75 9.46
N VAL A 285 12.18 12.80 10.26
CA VAL A 285 13.09 13.28 11.30
C VAL A 285 13.33 12.19 12.33
N LEU A 286 12.26 11.53 12.80
CA LEU A 286 12.38 10.41 13.73
C LEU A 286 13.23 9.27 13.15
N ILE A 287 13.00 8.89 11.89
CA ILE A 287 13.78 7.86 11.17
C ILE A 287 15.25 8.27 11.09
N ALA A 288 15.55 9.52 10.73
CA ALA A 288 16.92 10.01 10.64
C ALA A 288 17.63 9.97 12.01
N VAL A 289 16.99 10.49 13.05
CA VAL A 289 17.54 10.51 14.43
C VAL A 289 17.72 9.10 14.98
N GLY A 290 16.70 8.24 14.84
CA GLY A 290 16.75 6.85 15.30
C GLY A 290 17.76 6.02 14.50
N GLY A 291 17.86 6.25 13.20
CA GLY A 291 18.85 5.61 12.33
C GLY A 291 20.28 6.00 12.70
N LEU A 292 20.54 7.30 12.89
CA LEU A 292 21.83 7.80 13.37
C LEU A 292 22.17 7.23 14.75
N SER A 293 21.20 7.22 15.66
CA SER A 293 21.33 6.60 16.98
C SER A 293 21.71 5.11 16.89
N PHE A 294 21.09 4.36 15.99
CA PHE A 294 21.39 2.95 15.77
C PHE A 294 22.79 2.74 15.15
N VAL A 295 23.18 3.56 14.18
CA VAL A 295 24.50 3.51 13.51
C VAL A 295 25.64 3.92 14.43
N LEU A 296 25.41 4.81 15.39
CA LEU A 296 26.42 5.21 16.37
C LEU A 296 26.53 4.22 17.54
N ARG A 297 25.59 3.27 17.68
CA ARG A 297 25.61 2.29 18.77
C ARG A 297 26.77 1.30 18.61
N PRO A 298 27.53 0.95 19.66
CA PRO A 298 28.58 -0.07 19.57
C PRO A 298 28.05 -1.38 18.99
N ARG A 299 28.81 -2.02 18.08
CA ARG A 299 28.37 -3.25 17.40
C ARG A 299 28.03 -4.39 18.38
N ALA A 300 28.76 -4.48 19.49
CA ALA A 300 28.52 -5.47 20.55
C ALA A 300 27.12 -5.35 21.19
N GLU A 301 26.52 -4.16 21.16
CA GLU A 301 25.19 -3.94 21.73
C GLU A 301 24.06 -4.10 20.71
N ARG A 302 24.36 -4.28 19.41
CA ARG A 302 23.34 -4.37 18.36
C ARG A 302 22.80 -5.79 18.28
N ASP A 303 21.52 -5.96 18.59
CA ASP A 303 20.80 -7.20 18.29
C ASP A 303 20.82 -7.44 16.77
N ALA A 304 21.36 -8.59 16.36
CA ALA A 304 21.44 -9.02 14.96
C ALA A 304 20.06 -9.11 14.30
N ARG A 305 19.00 -9.42 15.05
CA ARG A 305 17.62 -9.45 14.54
C ARG A 305 17.15 -8.04 14.20
N LEU A 306 17.36 -7.09 15.09
CA LEU A 306 17.00 -5.68 14.89
C LEU A 306 17.82 -5.06 13.75
N ALA A 307 19.11 -5.37 13.66
CA ALA A 307 19.97 -4.93 12.55
C ALA A 307 19.46 -5.42 11.18
N ARG A 308 19.03 -6.68 11.10
CA ARG A 308 18.39 -7.21 9.89
C ARG A 308 17.07 -6.51 9.59
N ALA A 309 16.25 -6.22 10.61
CA ALA A 309 15.00 -5.49 10.42
C ALA A 309 15.25 -4.08 9.82
N TRP A 310 16.20 -3.32 10.37
CA TRP A 310 16.61 -2.02 9.82
C TRP A 310 17.04 -2.11 8.36
N LEU A 311 18.00 -3.01 8.06
CA LEU A 311 18.48 -3.19 6.69
C LEU A 311 17.36 -3.55 5.72
N HIS A 312 16.48 -4.47 6.14
CA HIS A 312 15.38 -4.93 5.32
C HIS A 312 14.34 -3.82 5.06
N CYS A 313 14.05 -2.99 6.06
CA CYS A 313 13.11 -1.88 5.87
C CYS A 313 13.70 -0.74 5.04
N VAL A 314 15.00 -0.43 5.20
CA VAL A 314 15.72 0.48 4.31
C VAL A 314 15.68 -0.04 2.88
N PHE A 315 15.93 -1.35 2.68
CA PHE A 315 15.84 -1.98 1.36
C PHE A 315 14.47 -1.78 0.71
N TRP A 316 13.36 -2.01 1.43
CA TRP A 316 12.02 -1.80 0.88
C TRP A 316 11.70 -0.33 0.61
N THR A 317 12.15 0.58 1.47
CA THR A 317 12.07 2.04 1.24
C THR A 317 12.77 2.43 -0.06
N VAL A 318 14.03 2.02 -0.22
CA VAL A 318 14.84 2.32 -1.41
C VAL A 318 14.25 1.66 -2.64
N THR A 319 13.83 0.39 -2.55
CA THR A 319 13.19 -0.33 -3.66
C THR A 319 11.93 0.40 -4.13
N GLY A 320 11.07 0.85 -3.21
CA GLY A 320 9.89 1.65 -3.54
C GLY A 320 10.27 2.92 -4.31
N ILE A 321 11.23 3.70 -3.81
CA ILE A 321 11.68 4.94 -4.46
C ILE A 321 12.29 4.66 -5.84
N VAL A 322 13.21 3.71 -5.95
CA VAL A 322 13.90 3.38 -7.20
C VAL A 322 12.93 2.90 -8.27
N LEU A 323 11.91 2.12 -7.90
CA LEU A 323 10.91 1.64 -8.85
C LEU A 323 9.96 2.73 -9.36
N THR A 324 9.87 3.88 -8.66
CA THR A 324 9.12 5.04 -9.17
C THR A 324 9.89 5.91 -10.15
N LEU A 325 11.19 5.65 -10.36
CA LEU A 325 11.99 6.43 -11.29
C LEU A 325 11.44 6.29 -12.72
N THR A 326 11.24 7.43 -13.36
CA THR A 326 10.83 7.56 -14.77
C THR A 326 12.06 7.70 -15.68
N PRO A 327 11.94 7.44 -17.00
CA PRO A 327 13.08 7.58 -17.93
C PRO A 327 13.69 8.99 -17.95
N VAL A 328 12.90 10.00 -17.59
CA VAL A 328 13.35 11.36 -17.32
C VAL A 328 12.85 11.76 -15.93
N VAL A 329 13.74 12.23 -15.07
CA VAL A 329 13.45 12.74 -13.72
C VAL A 329 13.68 14.24 -13.71
N GLU A 330 12.72 15.03 -13.25
CA GLU A 330 12.85 16.48 -13.14
C GLU A 330 13.38 16.86 -11.76
N TRP A 331 14.68 17.09 -11.65
CA TRP A 331 15.34 17.53 -10.41
C TRP A 331 15.27 19.06 -10.31
N TYR A 332 14.41 19.59 -9.43
CA TYR A 332 14.18 21.03 -9.31
C TYR A 332 13.93 21.72 -10.68
N GLY A 333 13.12 21.07 -11.53
CA GLY A 333 12.80 21.54 -12.89
C GLY A 333 13.86 21.24 -13.96
N SER A 334 15.02 20.71 -13.59
CA SER A 334 16.07 20.30 -14.54
C SER A 334 15.90 18.81 -14.90
N PRO A 335 15.78 18.45 -16.19
CA PRO A 335 15.61 17.06 -16.59
C PRO A 335 16.93 16.27 -16.45
N ILE A 336 16.84 15.11 -15.81
CA ILE A 336 17.89 14.09 -15.71
C ILE A 336 17.40 12.87 -16.48
N VAL A 337 18.11 12.52 -17.55
CA VAL A 337 17.76 11.37 -18.39
C VAL A 337 18.36 10.10 -17.81
N LEU A 338 17.50 9.19 -17.36
CA LEU A 338 17.87 7.84 -16.91
C LEU A 338 17.74 6.81 -18.05
N GLY A 339 16.85 7.05 -19.01
CA GLY A 339 16.62 6.15 -20.14
C GLY A 339 16.16 4.75 -19.69
N SER A 340 16.83 3.71 -20.18
CA SER A 340 16.53 2.31 -19.88
C SER A 340 16.87 1.87 -18.45
N LEU A 341 17.62 2.69 -17.70
CA LEU A 341 17.88 2.43 -16.27
C LEU A 341 16.61 2.54 -15.43
N ALA A 342 15.60 3.26 -15.91
CA ALA A 342 14.30 3.34 -15.25
C ALA A 342 13.49 2.06 -15.50
N VAL A 343 13.12 1.34 -14.44
CA VAL A 343 12.32 0.09 -14.54
C VAL A 343 10.99 0.32 -15.25
N SER A 344 10.45 1.53 -15.16
CA SER A 344 9.24 1.96 -15.88
C SER A 344 9.35 1.86 -17.41
N SER A 345 10.55 1.90 -17.99
CA SER A 345 10.77 1.71 -19.44
C SER A 345 10.50 0.26 -19.89
N TRP A 346 10.66 -0.71 -18.99
CA TRP A 346 10.44 -2.14 -19.24
C TRP A 346 9.00 -2.57 -18.99
N LEU A 347 8.18 -1.69 -18.42
CA LEU A 347 6.80 -1.95 -18.03
C LEU A 347 5.86 -0.97 -18.74
N PRO A 348 5.80 -0.97 -20.09
CA PRO A 348 5.02 0.00 -20.85
C PRO A 348 3.52 -0.07 -20.56
N MET A 349 3.03 -1.15 -19.95
CA MET A 349 1.61 -1.30 -19.58
C MET A 349 1.25 -0.54 -18.30
N LEU A 350 2.23 -0.12 -17.48
CA LEU A 350 1.96 0.62 -16.25
C LEU A 350 1.80 2.11 -16.52
N ARG A 351 0.58 2.61 -16.30
CA ARG A 351 0.25 4.03 -16.48
C ARG A 351 0.79 4.93 -15.35
N ARG A 352 0.79 4.44 -14.11
CA ARG A 352 1.06 5.24 -12.89
C ARG A 352 2.16 4.61 -12.05
N VAL A 353 3.41 4.81 -12.47
CA VAL A 353 4.60 4.23 -11.81
C VAL A 353 4.85 4.78 -10.41
N ASP A 354 4.29 5.95 -10.10
CA ASP A 354 4.26 6.53 -8.75
C ASP A 354 3.60 5.61 -7.72
N ARG A 355 2.64 4.77 -8.12
CA ARG A 355 1.95 3.82 -7.22
C ARG A 355 2.85 2.68 -6.74
N LEU A 356 3.97 2.40 -7.44
CA LEU A 356 4.93 1.36 -7.05
C LEU A 356 5.63 1.68 -5.72
N ALA A 357 5.65 2.96 -5.32
CA ALA A 357 6.22 3.39 -4.04
C ALA A 357 5.42 2.91 -2.80
N VAL A 358 4.29 2.22 -2.95
CA VAL A 358 3.57 1.59 -1.83
C VAL A 358 4.46 0.70 -0.96
N VAL A 359 5.38 -0.06 -1.55
CA VAL A 359 6.33 -0.88 -0.78
C VAL A 359 7.32 -0.01 0.01
N GLY A 360 7.60 1.19 -0.51
CA GLY A 360 8.43 2.18 0.17
C GLY A 360 7.72 2.82 1.36
N LEU A 361 6.42 3.10 1.24
CA LEU A 361 5.58 3.52 2.36
C LEU A 361 5.58 2.49 3.50
N MET A 362 5.51 1.20 3.17
CA MET A 362 5.60 0.12 4.16
C MET A 362 6.97 0.11 4.85
N GLY A 363 8.05 0.26 4.09
CA GLY A 363 9.40 0.43 4.61
C GLY A 363 9.52 1.62 5.58
N LEU A 364 9.04 2.80 5.19
CA LEU A 364 9.04 4.02 6.00
C LEU A 364 8.21 3.88 7.27
N SER A 365 7.03 3.27 7.17
CA SER A 365 6.13 3.04 8.31
C SER A 365 6.78 2.12 9.35
N VAL A 366 7.45 1.05 8.91
CA VAL A 366 8.17 0.21 9.88
C VAL A 366 9.42 0.91 10.42
N LEU A 367 10.18 1.63 9.58
CA LEU A 367 11.34 2.39 10.03
C LEU A 367 11.00 3.42 11.10
N SER A 368 9.85 4.10 11.02
CA SER A 368 9.44 5.07 12.05
C SER A 368 9.22 4.40 13.41
N GLY A 369 8.63 3.20 13.44
CA GLY A 369 8.50 2.39 14.65
C GLY A 369 9.84 1.89 15.20
N LEU A 370 10.73 1.39 14.33
CA LEU A 370 12.09 0.97 14.73
C LEU A 370 12.88 2.15 15.31
N ALA A 371 12.79 3.32 14.67
CA ALA A 371 13.42 4.55 15.10
C ALA A 371 12.89 5.04 16.44
N PHE A 372 11.56 5.02 16.63
CA PHE A 372 10.93 5.32 17.90
C PHE A 372 11.46 4.43 19.03
N ALA A 373 11.56 3.12 18.80
CA ALA A 373 12.07 2.17 19.78
C ALA A 373 13.54 2.46 20.14
N GLU A 374 14.36 2.83 19.15
CA GLU A 374 15.75 3.20 19.38
C GLU A 374 15.88 4.48 20.21
N CYS A 375 15.13 5.53 19.87
CA CYS A 375 15.12 6.79 20.61
C CYS A 375 14.63 6.60 22.06
N SER A 376 13.53 5.85 22.23
CA SER A 376 12.97 5.51 23.54
C SER A 376 13.98 4.78 24.41
N ARG A 377 14.72 3.82 23.85
CA ARG A 377 15.76 3.07 24.58
C ARG A 377 16.89 3.99 25.08
N ARG A 378 17.29 5.00 24.31
CA ARG A 378 18.29 5.98 24.74
C ARG A 378 17.77 6.88 25.85
N LEU A 379 16.51 7.29 25.79
CA LEU A 379 15.89 8.10 26.86
C LEU A 379 15.84 7.34 28.19
N HIS A 380 15.57 6.03 28.17
CA HIS A 380 15.59 5.19 29.37
C HIS A 380 16.98 5.01 30.00
N ARG A 381 18.08 5.26 29.26
CA ARG A 381 19.43 5.28 29.86
C ARG A 381 19.68 6.53 30.74
N GLY A 382 18.87 7.59 30.57
CA GLY A 382 18.92 8.78 31.43
C GLY A 382 18.08 8.59 32.70
N ARG A 383 18.68 8.85 33.88
CA ARG A 383 18.09 8.47 35.19
C ARG A 383 16.85 9.27 35.64
N VAL A 384 16.51 10.42 35.03
CA VAL A 384 15.57 11.37 35.65
C VAL A 384 14.13 11.31 35.09
N PHE A 385 13.90 10.81 33.87
CA PHE A 385 12.57 10.80 33.24
C PHE A 385 12.14 9.45 32.63
N ALA A 386 12.82 8.36 33.01
CA ALA A 386 12.72 7.08 32.31
C ALA A 386 11.28 6.56 32.19
N THR A 387 10.41 6.69 33.20
CA THR A 387 9.06 6.10 33.18
C THR A 387 8.11 6.79 32.19
N TRP A 388 8.19 8.12 32.06
CA TRP A 388 7.26 8.92 31.25
C TRP A 388 7.83 9.37 29.91
N ALA A 389 9.15 9.28 29.70
CA ALA A 389 9.80 9.77 28.49
C ALA A 389 9.26 9.10 27.21
N SER A 390 9.08 7.77 27.23
CA SER A 390 8.59 7.03 26.06
C SER A 390 7.12 7.32 25.73
N PRO A 391 6.17 7.31 26.69
CA PRO A 391 4.80 7.76 26.44
C PRO A 391 4.70 9.21 25.95
N LEU A 392 5.46 10.15 26.54
CA LEU A 392 5.45 11.55 26.13
C LEU A 392 6.02 11.74 24.72
N LEU A 393 7.10 11.04 24.38
CA LEU A 393 7.64 11.02 23.02
C LEU A 393 6.62 10.44 22.04
N ALA A 394 5.93 9.35 22.39
CA ALA A 394 4.92 8.75 21.56
C ALA A 394 3.76 9.73 21.31
N LEU A 395 3.28 10.41 22.35
CA LEU A 395 2.24 11.43 22.24
C LEU A 395 2.67 12.57 21.31
N LEU A 396 3.88 13.11 21.49
CA LEU A 396 4.41 14.18 20.65
C LEU A 396 4.55 13.75 19.19
N VAL A 397 5.08 12.56 18.93
CA VAL A 397 5.17 12.00 17.58
C VAL A 397 3.77 11.85 16.99
N VAL A 398 2.86 11.13 17.66
CA VAL A 398 1.48 10.89 17.18
C VAL A 398 0.74 12.20 16.90
N ALA A 399 0.81 13.17 17.80
CA ALA A 399 0.20 14.48 17.64
C ALA A 399 0.79 15.24 16.45
N SER A 400 2.11 15.23 16.26
CA SER A 400 2.77 15.89 15.12
C SER A 400 2.42 15.26 13.77
N LEU A 401 2.37 13.92 13.71
CA LEU A 401 1.94 13.17 12.53
C LEU A 401 0.48 13.49 12.18
N TYR A 402 -0.40 13.52 13.19
CA TYR A 402 -1.81 13.84 13.02
C TYR A 402 -2.03 15.31 12.62
N ALA A 403 -1.33 16.26 13.23
CA ALA A 403 -1.46 17.67 12.87
C ALA A 403 -1.12 17.90 11.40
N ARG A 404 -0.07 17.23 10.88
CA ARG A 404 0.24 17.28 9.45
C ARG A 404 -0.84 16.61 8.60
N TYR A 405 -1.34 15.45 9.02
CA TYR A 405 -2.45 14.79 8.35
C TYR A 405 -3.71 15.66 8.27
N ALA A 406 -4.07 16.34 9.36
CA ALA A 406 -5.25 17.20 9.42
C ALA A 406 -5.07 18.53 8.67
N TYR A 407 -3.90 19.18 8.80
CA TYR A 407 -3.70 20.57 8.39
C TYR A 407 -2.73 20.82 7.22
N ALA A 408 -2.07 19.80 6.65
CA ALA A 408 -1.22 20.03 5.49
C ALA A 408 -1.98 20.72 4.34
N VAL A 409 -1.36 21.74 3.76
CA VAL A 409 -1.92 22.60 2.70
C VAL A 409 -2.19 21.78 1.43
N GLY A 410 -3.33 22.05 0.77
CA GLY A 410 -3.77 21.34 -0.44
C GLY A 410 -4.98 20.41 -0.23
N THR A 411 -5.88 20.73 0.71
CA THR A 411 -7.17 20.05 0.87
C THR A 411 -7.87 19.83 -0.47
N PRO A 412 -8.27 18.61 -0.82
CA PRO A 412 -9.18 18.40 -1.92
C PRO A 412 -10.54 18.94 -1.47
N TRP A 413 -10.87 20.14 -1.94
CA TRP A 413 -12.23 20.63 -2.14
C TRP A 413 -13.27 20.37 -1.03
N VAL A 414 -12.99 20.81 0.20
CA VAL A 414 -14.07 21.06 1.14
C VAL A 414 -14.66 22.43 0.79
N HIS A 415 -15.76 22.40 0.01
CA HIS A 415 -16.76 23.45 -0.28
C HIS A 415 -17.12 23.58 -1.77
N ARG A 416 -17.72 22.55 -2.38
CA ARG A 416 -18.80 22.85 -3.33
C ARG A 416 -20.06 23.10 -2.51
N ARG A 417 -20.45 24.37 -2.37
CA ARG A 417 -21.83 24.71 -2.01
C ARG A 417 -22.77 23.95 -2.98
N PRO A 418 -23.96 23.49 -2.54
CA PRO A 418 -24.94 22.95 -3.45
C PRO A 418 -25.16 23.98 -4.55
N SER A 419 -24.96 23.59 -5.81
CA SER A 419 -25.24 24.48 -6.93
C SER A 419 -26.71 24.83 -6.88
N ALA A 420 -27.03 26.03 -6.37
CA ALA A 420 -28.32 26.64 -6.61
C ALA A 420 -28.52 26.63 -8.12
N SER A 421 -29.59 25.99 -8.55
CA SER A 421 -30.02 25.88 -9.93
C SER A 421 -29.96 27.24 -10.61
N ARG A 422 -28.93 27.51 -11.42
CA ARG A 422 -29.03 28.52 -12.47
C ARG A 422 -29.90 27.90 -13.56
N ARG A 423 -31.22 28.09 -13.42
CA ARG A 423 -32.15 28.10 -14.55
C ARG A 423 -31.68 29.20 -15.51
N SER A 424 -30.78 28.88 -16.42
CA SER A 424 -30.61 29.67 -17.63
C SER A 424 -31.77 29.33 -18.56
N ARG A 425 -32.82 30.15 -18.50
CA ARG A 425 -33.72 30.33 -19.63
C ARG A 425 -32.86 30.75 -20.82
N ARG A 426 -32.56 29.82 -21.73
CA ARG A 426 -32.32 30.16 -23.13
C ARG A 426 -33.55 29.72 -23.89
N ARG A 427 -34.42 30.71 -24.14
CA ARG A 427 -35.30 30.69 -25.30
C ARG A 427 -34.39 30.66 -26.52
N ILE A 428 -34.68 29.77 -27.45
CA ILE A 428 -34.19 29.85 -28.83
C ILE A 428 -35.45 30.07 -29.66
N PRO A 429 -35.48 31.08 -30.56
CA PRO A 429 -36.57 31.25 -31.53
C PRO A 429 -36.63 30.11 -32.54
#